data_AF-A0A2V6TSL3-F1
#
_entry.id   AF-A0A2V6TSL3-F1
#
_cell.length_a   1.000
_cell.length_b   1.000
_cell.length_c   1.000
_cell.angle_alpha   90.00
_cell.angle_beta   90.00
_cell.angle_gamma   90.00
#
_symmetry.space_group_name_H-M   'P 1'
#
loop_
_entity.id
_entity.type
_entity.pdbx_description
1 polymer ?
#
loop_
_entity_poly.entity_id
_entity_poly.type
_entity_poly.pdbx_seq_one_letter_code
_entity_poly.pdbx_strand_id
1 'polypeptide(L)'
;MERGKSVITPERFASGMTFDQYVAYVATPENLKREGSGRPRADMSGSLRAAYAAARLHESQVAAVKWLAAQPGGPARILVISEEWSSDCRRDVPMLARLAEAGGMELRIFRRDGQHFS
;
A
#
# COMPACT_ATOMS: atom_id res chain seq x y z
N MET A 1 20.78 -7.32 -19.78
CA MET A 1 20.69 -7.94 -18.44
C MET A 1 19.55 -8.95 -18.49
N GLU A 2 19.83 -10.24 -18.40
CA GLU A 2 18.74 -11.21 -18.26
C GLU A 2 17.94 -10.85 -17.02
N ARG A 3 16.62 -10.63 -17.17
CA ARG A 3 15.74 -10.55 -16.01
C ARG A 3 15.69 -11.97 -15.45
N GLY A 4 16.43 -12.21 -14.37
CA GLY A 4 16.22 -13.40 -13.55
C GLY A 4 14.72 -13.55 -13.23
N LYS A 5 14.26 -14.80 -13.07
CA LYS A 5 12.85 -15.11 -12.82
C LYS A 5 12.33 -14.22 -11.66
N SER A 6 11.34 -13.38 -11.96
CA SER A 6 10.74 -12.48 -10.96
C SER A 6 10.25 -13.30 -9.75
N VAL A 7 10.66 -12.89 -8.55
CA VAL A 7 10.15 -13.45 -7.29
C VAL A 7 8.73 -12.98 -6.98
N ILE A 8 8.22 -12.00 -7.72
CA ILE A 8 6.83 -11.54 -7.69
C ILE A 8 6.09 -12.22 -8.85
N THR A 9 5.44 -13.34 -8.53
CA THR A 9 4.52 -14.03 -9.45
C THR A 9 3.11 -13.44 -9.30
N PRO A 10 2.18 -13.69 -10.25
CA PRO A 10 0.79 -13.27 -10.10
C PRO A 10 0.14 -13.77 -8.81
N GLU A 11 0.43 -15.01 -8.41
CA GLU A 11 -0.11 -15.62 -7.19
C GLU A 11 0.44 -14.95 -5.93
N ARG A 12 1.75 -14.64 -5.92
CA ARG A 12 2.37 -13.89 -4.82
C ARG A 12 1.86 -12.46 -4.73
N PHE A 13 1.58 -11.82 -5.87
CA PHE A 13 0.96 -10.49 -5.86
C PHE A 13 -0.47 -10.55 -5.29
N ALA A 14 -1.26 -11.52 -5.72
CA ALA A 14 -2.66 -11.67 -5.30
C ALA A 14 -2.82 -11.99 -3.80
N SER A 15 -1.80 -12.54 -3.14
CA SER A 15 -1.84 -12.78 -1.69
C SER A 15 -1.70 -11.52 -0.83
N GLY A 16 -1.40 -10.37 -1.44
CA GLY A 16 -1.36 -9.10 -0.74
C GLY A 16 -2.74 -8.57 -0.36
N MET A 17 -2.78 -7.75 0.69
CA MET A 17 -4.00 -7.10 1.15
C MET A 17 -4.43 -6.00 0.18
N THR A 18 -5.74 -5.85 -0.03
CA THR A 18 -6.30 -4.59 -0.54
C THR A 18 -6.09 -3.47 0.50
N PHE A 19 -6.34 -2.21 0.11
CA PHE A 19 -6.26 -1.10 1.06
C PHE A 19 -7.19 -1.28 2.26
N ASP A 20 -8.46 -1.66 2.03
CA ASP A 20 -9.41 -1.90 3.11
C ASP A 20 -9.01 -3.06 4.02
N GLN A 21 -8.50 -4.16 3.44
CA GLN A 21 -7.97 -5.29 4.20
C GLN A 21 -6.78 -4.86 5.06
N TYR A 22 -5.90 -4.01 4.54
CA TYR A 22 -4.76 -3.48 5.28
C TYR A 22 -5.21 -2.58 6.43
N VAL A 23 -6.16 -1.67 6.20
CA VAL A 23 -6.73 -0.82 7.26
C VAL A 23 -7.39 -1.66 8.36
N ALA A 24 -8.12 -2.72 7.99
CA ALA A 24 -8.70 -3.65 8.97
C ALA A 24 -7.62 -4.42 9.73
N TYR A 25 -6.60 -4.93 9.04
CA TYR A 25 -5.47 -5.65 9.64
C TYR A 25 -4.74 -4.82 10.70
N VAL A 26 -4.51 -3.53 10.43
CA VAL A 26 -3.79 -2.61 11.34
C VAL A 26 -4.43 -2.55 12.73
N ALA A 27 -5.75 -2.66 12.82
CA ALA A 27 -6.50 -2.62 14.08
C ALA A 27 -6.62 -3.99 14.78
N THR A 28 -6.11 -5.07 14.17
CA THR A 28 -6.27 -6.41 14.76
C THR A 28 -5.43 -6.57 16.02
N PRO A 29 -5.91 -7.34 17.03
CA PRO A 29 -5.11 -7.68 18.20
C PRO A 29 -3.81 -8.40 17.85
N GLU A 30 -3.80 -9.18 16.75
CA GLU A 30 -2.58 -9.82 16.25
C GLU A 30 -1.55 -8.78 15.81
N ASN A 31 -1.96 -7.78 15.04
CA ASN A 31 -1.05 -6.71 14.63
C ASN A 31 -0.53 -5.93 15.85
N LEU A 32 -1.42 -5.53 16.77
CA LEU A 32 -1.06 -4.69 17.91
C LEU A 32 -0.10 -5.35 18.92
N LYS A 33 0.00 -6.69 18.91
CA LYS A 33 0.98 -7.43 19.72
C LYS A 33 2.42 -7.38 19.17
N ARG A 34 2.59 -7.01 17.89
CA ARG A 34 3.90 -6.94 17.24
C ARG A 34 4.70 -5.76 17.77
N GLU A 35 6.02 -5.86 17.71
CA GLU A 35 6.92 -4.81 18.15
C GLU A 35 6.69 -3.51 17.38
N GLY A 36 6.78 -2.36 18.03
CA GLY A 36 6.75 -1.05 17.36
C GLY A 36 8.13 -0.38 17.39
N SER A 37 8.35 0.58 16.50
CA SER A 37 9.61 1.32 16.42
C SER A 37 9.74 2.33 17.56
N GLY A 38 10.54 1.98 18.58
CA GLY A 38 10.82 2.82 19.76
C GLY A 38 9.64 3.02 20.72
N ARG A 39 8.48 2.46 20.43
CA ARG A 39 7.26 2.50 21.25
C ARG A 39 6.36 1.31 20.91
N PRO A 40 5.42 0.91 21.80
CA PRO A 40 4.43 -0.10 21.47
C PRO A 40 3.67 0.23 20.19
N ARG A 41 3.32 -0.81 19.43
CA ARG A 41 2.51 -0.67 18.23
C ARG A 41 1.11 -0.18 18.64
N ALA A 42 0.60 0.80 17.89
CA ALA A 42 -0.68 1.44 18.16
C ALA A 42 -1.63 1.22 16.97
N ASP A 43 -2.93 1.28 17.23
CA ASP A 43 -3.93 1.23 16.17
C ASP A 43 -3.86 2.52 15.35
N MET A 44 -3.35 2.39 14.11
CA MET A 44 -3.24 3.50 13.16
C MET A 44 -4.32 3.45 12.06
N SER A 45 -5.31 2.56 12.19
CA SER A 45 -6.36 2.40 11.18
C SER A 45 -7.16 3.69 10.99
N GLY A 46 -7.44 4.42 12.08
CA GLY A 46 -8.07 5.74 12.03
C GLY A 46 -7.24 6.76 11.24
N SER A 47 -5.93 6.81 11.46
CA SER A 47 -5.03 7.72 10.72
C SER A 47 -4.98 7.39 9.24
N LEU A 48 -4.94 6.09 8.88
CA LEU A 48 -4.96 5.66 7.48
C LEU A 48 -6.27 6.04 6.78
N ARG A 49 -7.43 5.83 7.43
CA ARG A 49 -8.73 6.25 6.89
C ARG A 49 -8.80 7.77 6.70
N ALA A 50 -8.33 8.53 7.68
CA ALA A 50 -8.32 10.00 7.60
C ALA A 50 -7.42 10.49 6.47
N ALA A 51 -6.22 9.94 6.34
CA ALA A 51 -5.29 10.27 5.25
C ALA A 51 -5.87 9.90 3.87
N TYR A 52 -6.54 8.75 3.73
CA TYR A 52 -7.20 8.35 2.48
C TYR A 52 -8.38 9.25 2.11
N ALA A 53 -9.16 9.67 3.10
CA ALA A 53 -10.27 10.61 2.92
C ALA A 53 -9.75 12.01 2.49
N ALA A 54 -8.62 12.44 3.05
CA ALA A 54 -7.98 13.71 2.73
C ALA A 54 -7.17 13.69 1.41
N ALA A 55 -6.70 12.52 0.98
CA ALA A 55 -5.91 12.38 -0.24
C ALA A 55 -6.75 12.76 -1.48
N ARG A 56 -6.30 13.82 -2.17
CA ARG A 56 -6.89 14.31 -3.42
C ARG A 56 -5.81 14.41 -4.47
N LEU A 57 -6.10 13.87 -5.64
CA LEU A 57 -5.31 14.08 -6.84
C LEU A 57 -5.91 15.26 -7.60
N HIS A 58 -5.06 16.16 -8.10
CA HIS A 58 -5.47 17.16 -9.07
C HIS A 58 -5.90 16.50 -10.38
N GLU A 59 -6.78 17.14 -11.14
CA GLU A 59 -7.26 16.62 -12.43
C GLU A 59 -6.10 16.31 -13.39
N SER A 60 -5.08 17.15 -13.42
CA SER A 60 -3.86 16.91 -14.22
C SER A 60 -3.10 15.66 -13.78
N GLN A 61 -3.08 15.36 -12.48
CA GLN A 61 -2.47 14.13 -11.96
C GLN A 61 -3.30 12.91 -12.32
N VAL A 62 -4.64 12.99 -12.21
CA VAL A 62 -5.54 11.91 -12.63
C VAL A 62 -5.37 11.63 -14.13
N ALA A 63 -5.34 12.67 -14.96
CA ALA A 63 -5.13 12.55 -16.41
C ALA A 63 -3.78 11.90 -16.73
N ALA A 64 -2.70 12.33 -16.07
CA ALA A 64 -1.37 11.76 -16.25
C ALA A 64 -1.33 10.27 -15.88
N VAL A 65 -1.93 9.89 -14.75
CA VAL A 65 -1.94 8.50 -14.28
C VAL A 65 -2.76 7.60 -15.23
N LYS A 66 -3.92 8.06 -15.69
CA LYS A 66 -4.71 7.34 -16.70
C LYS A 66 -3.95 7.17 -18.01
N TRP A 67 -3.29 8.23 -18.47
CA TRP A 67 -2.49 8.17 -19.69
C TRP A 67 -1.34 7.17 -19.54
N LEU A 68 -0.63 7.18 -18.41
CA LEU A 68 0.45 6.22 -18.12
C LEU A 68 -0.06 4.78 -18.13
N ALA A 69 -1.14 4.50 -17.39
CA ALA A 69 -1.72 3.15 -17.30
C ALA A 69 -2.20 2.61 -18.66
N ALA A 70 -2.66 3.50 -19.56
CA ALA A 70 -3.15 3.14 -20.89
C ALA A 70 -2.04 2.87 -21.92
N GLN A 71 -0.77 3.16 -21.62
CA GLN A 71 0.32 2.91 -22.58
C GLN A 71 0.48 1.41 -22.86
N PRO A 72 0.96 1.02 -24.06
CA PRO A 72 1.37 -0.36 -24.32
C PRO A 72 2.42 -0.83 -23.29
N GLY A 73 2.08 -1.85 -22.50
CA GLY A 73 2.94 -2.31 -21.39
C GLY A 73 3.01 -1.35 -20.20
N GLY A 74 2.05 -0.43 -20.08
CA GLY A 74 1.91 0.49 -18.96
C GLY A 74 1.64 -0.21 -17.62
N PRO A 75 1.75 0.52 -16.49
CA PRO A 75 1.54 -0.04 -15.17
C PRO A 75 0.10 -0.49 -14.99
N ALA A 76 -0.08 -1.77 -14.64
CA ALA A 76 -1.39 -2.34 -14.30
C ALA A 76 -1.53 -2.65 -12.79
N ARG A 77 -0.42 -2.63 -12.06
CA ARG A 77 -0.33 -3.12 -10.67
C ARG A 77 0.60 -2.25 -9.84
N ILE A 78 0.23 -2.01 -8.60
CA ILE A 78 1.04 -1.39 -7.57
C ILE A 78 1.21 -2.40 -6.44
N LEU A 79 2.45 -2.80 -6.17
CA LEU A 79 2.81 -3.59 -5.00
C LEU A 79 3.43 -2.65 -3.97
N VAL A 80 2.91 -2.66 -2.75
CA VAL A 80 3.41 -1.87 -1.64
C VAL A 80 3.92 -2.79 -0.55
N ILE A 81 5.12 -2.50 -0.04
CA ILE A 81 5.64 -3.09 1.19
C ILE A 81 5.53 -1.99 2.25
N SER A 82 4.78 -2.24 3.33
CA SER A 82 4.38 -1.20 4.27
C SER A 82 4.61 -1.57 5.73
N GLU A 83 4.84 -0.54 6.52
CA GLU A 83 5.01 -0.52 7.96
C GLU A 83 4.02 0.50 8.53
N GLU A 84 2.91 0.09 9.13
CA GLU A 84 1.89 1.04 9.59
C GLU A 84 2.37 1.92 10.76
N TRP A 85 3.46 1.52 11.43
CA TRP A 85 4.10 2.32 12.45
C TRP A 85 4.93 3.48 11.87
N SER A 86 5.39 3.37 10.61
CA SER A 86 6.11 4.42 9.91
C SER A 86 5.17 5.56 9.53
N SER A 87 5.59 6.79 9.82
CA SER A 87 4.82 7.98 9.42
C SER A 87 4.72 8.12 7.90
N ASP A 88 5.76 7.72 7.16
CA ASP A 88 5.76 7.80 5.70
C ASP A 88 4.74 6.85 5.11
N CYS A 89 4.72 5.60 5.54
CA CYS A 89 3.71 4.64 5.12
C CYS A 89 2.27 5.12 5.41
N ARG A 90 2.03 5.70 6.59
CA ARG A 90 0.71 6.24 6.93
C ARG A 90 0.26 7.40 6.06
N ARG A 91 1.19 8.17 5.50
CA ARG A 91 0.92 9.28 4.60
C ARG A 91 0.79 8.82 3.15
N ASP A 92 1.68 7.93 2.72
CA ASP A 92 1.89 7.63 1.30
C ASP A 92 1.03 6.46 0.81
N VAL A 93 0.79 5.43 1.64
CA VAL A 93 -0.04 4.28 1.23
C VAL A 93 -1.47 4.71 0.89
N PRO A 94 -2.13 5.59 1.66
CA PRO A 94 -3.43 6.15 1.27
C PRO A 94 -3.40 6.90 -0.08
N MET A 95 -2.31 7.60 -0.38
CA MET A 95 -2.13 8.27 -1.67
C MET A 95 -1.95 7.27 -2.82
N LEU A 96 -1.21 6.18 -2.59
CA LEU A 96 -1.06 5.10 -3.58
C LEU A 96 -2.39 4.37 -3.85
N ALA A 97 -3.26 4.25 -2.85
CA ALA A 97 -4.63 3.76 -3.06
C ALA A 97 -5.43 4.68 -3.99
N ARG A 98 -5.36 6.01 -3.79
CA ARG A 98 -5.97 6.99 -4.71
C ARG A 98 -5.40 6.93 -6.12
N LEU A 99 -4.08 6.75 -6.23
CA LEU A 99 -3.39 6.60 -7.51
C LEU A 99 -3.87 5.35 -8.25
N ALA A 100 -3.98 4.23 -7.54
CA ALA A 100 -4.46 2.96 -8.07
C ALA A 100 -5.89 3.10 -8.60
N GLU A 101 -6.79 3.68 -7.82
CA GLU A 101 -8.18 3.97 -8.20
C GLU A 101 -8.25 4.86 -9.45
N ALA A 102 -7.49 5.95 -9.47
CA ALA A 102 -7.51 6.91 -10.57
C ALA A 102 -7.03 6.29 -11.90
N GLY A 103 -6.02 5.42 -11.83
CA GLY A 103 -5.45 4.73 -12.99
C GLY A 103 -6.08 3.40 -13.36
N GLY A 104 -7.05 2.90 -12.58
CA GLY A 104 -7.60 1.55 -12.77
C GLY A 104 -6.57 0.44 -12.54
N MET A 105 -5.59 0.67 -11.67
CA MET A 105 -4.53 -0.30 -11.35
C MET A 105 -4.90 -1.12 -10.12
N GLU A 106 -4.44 -2.37 -10.05
CA GLU A 106 -4.62 -3.20 -8.87
C GLU A 106 -3.57 -2.86 -7.80
N LEU A 107 -3.99 -2.59 -6.56
CA LEU A 107 -3.10 -2.35 -5.43
C LEU A 107 -3.07 -3.55 -4.49
N ARG A 108 -1.85 -3.99 -4.12
CA ARG A 108 -1.63 -5.05 -3.12
C ARG A 108 -0.56 -4.64 -2.12
N ILE A 109 -0.90 -4.75 -0.84
CA ILE A 109 -0.08 -4.31 0.29
C ILE A 109 0.42 -5.52 1.07
N PHE A 110 1.72 -5.55 1.32
CA PHE A 110 2.42 -6.54 2.11
C PHE A 110 3.05 -5.88 3.32
N ARG A 111 3.11 -6.59 4.43
CA ARG A 111 3.85 -6.13 5.60
C ARG A 111 5.34 -6.24 5.31
N ARG A 112 6.12 -5.22 5.67
CA ARG A 112 7.58 -5.29 5.61
C ARG A 112 8.11 -6.27 6.65
N ASP A 113 7.57 -6.16 7.85
CA ASP A 113 8.15 -6.69 9.07
C ASP A 113 7.34 -7.86 9.63
N GLY A 114 7.99 -8.65 10.50
CA GLY A 114 7.41 -9.82 11.17
C GLY A 114 6.91 -9.47 12.57
N GLN A 115 7.26 -10.29 13.56
CA GLN A 115 6.98 -9.96 14.97
C GLN A 115 7.85 -8.81 15.48
N HIS A 116 9.06 -8.68 14.93
CA HIS A 116 10.03 -7.61 15.22
C HIS A 116 9.94 -6.50 14.19
N PHE A 117 10.31 -5.27 14.56
CA PHE A 117 10.25 -4.09 13.68
C PHE A 117 11.41 -4.00 12.65
N SER A 118 12.35 -4.96 12.66
CA SER A 118 13.52 -5.07 11.78
C SER A 118 13.30 -5.99 10.57
#